data_AF-A0A526YSF6-F1
#
_entry.id   AF-A0A526YSF6-F1
#
_cell.length_a   1.000
_cell.length_b   1.000
_cell.length_c   1.000
_cell.angle_alpha   90.00
_cell.angle_beta   90.00
_cell.angle_gamma   90.00
#
_symmetry.space_group_name_H-M   'P 1'
#
loop_
_entity.id
_entity.type
_entity.pdbx_description
1 polymer ?
#
loop_
_entity_poly.entity_id
_entity_poly.type
_entity_poly.pdbx_seq_one_letter_code
_entity_poly.pdbx_strand_id
1 'polypeptide(L)' 'PGQYLEQGFPVLAAGPTPRVRTEDWSFTLKHGPRPVKKWTWAEFNALPLSRMTRDIHCVTAWTKFDTSWQGVL' A
#
# COMPACT_ATOMS: atom_id res chain seq x y z
N PRO A 1 22.92 -6.63 -9.57
CA PRO A 1 23.55 -5.34 -10.00
C PRO A 1 22.80 -4.78 -11.22
N GLY A 2 22.36 -3.52 -11.21
CA GLY A 2 21.58 -2.94 -12.32
C GLY A 2 20.36 -2.09 -11.93
N GLN A 3 20.17 -1.80 -10.64
CA GLN A 3 19.15 -0.85 -10.19
C GLN A 3 19.49 0.56 -10.69
N TYR A 4 18.55 1.24 -11.34
CA TYR A 4 18.67 2.68 -11.63
C TYR A 4 17.77 3.51 -10.72
N LEU A 5 18.11 4.79 -10.59
CA LEU A 5 17.36 5.75 -9.79
C LEU A 5 16.07 6.17 -10.51
N GLU A 6 14.93 5.98 -9.85
CA GLU A 6 13.63 6.50 -10.27
C GLU A 6 13.38 7.87 -9.62
N GLN A 7 13.31 8.93 -10.44
CA GLN A 7 13.08 10.30 -9.95
C GLN A 7 11.59 10.64 -9.87
N GLY A 8 10.75 10.02 -10.70
CA GLY A 8 9.29 10.17 -10.72
C GLY A 8 8.58 9.32 -9.66
N PHE A 9 7.25 9.23 -9.78
CA PHE A 9 6.47 8.28 -8.99
C PHE A 9 6.34 6.97 -9.79
N PRO A 10 6.93 5.87 -9.34
CA PRO A 10 6.94 4.63 -10.12
C PRO A 10 5.53 4.07 -10.24
N VAL A 11 5.08 3.86 -11.48
CA VAL A 11 3.82 3.18 -11.77
C VAL A 11 4.13 1.84 -12.41
N LEU A 12 3.82 0.77 -11.68
CA LEU A 12 3.90 -0.60 -12.19
C LEU A 12 2.59 -1.31 -11.85
N ALA A 13 1.96 -1.91 -12.84
CA ALA A 13 0.73 -2.66 -12.66
C ALA A 13 0.86 -4.04 -13.32
N ALA A 14 0.45 -5.09 -12.61
CA ALA A 14 0.35 -6.44 -13.16
C ALA A 14 -0.90 -6.65 -14.03
N GLY A 15 -1.83 -5.68 -14.00
CA GLY A 15 -3.10 -5.73 -14.73
C GLY A 15 -3.84 -4.39 -14.70
N PRO A 16 -5.09 -4.34 -15.18
CA PRO A 16 -5.88 -3.12 -15.19
C PRO A 16 -6.08 -2.55 -13.78
N THR A 17 -6.12 -1.22 -13.67
CA THR A 17 -6.46 -0.56 -12.40
C THR A 17 -7.90 -0.89 -12.01
N PRO A 18 -8.16 -1.45 -10.82
CA PRO A 18 -9.51 -1.80 -10.41
C PRO A 18 -10.33 -0.53 -10.14
N ARG A 19 -11.63 -0.57 -10.47
CA ARG A 19 -12.60 0.42 -9.99
C ARG A 19 -13.07 0.01 -8.60
N VAL A 20 -12.76 0.81 -7.59
CA VAL A 20 -13.11 0.52 -6.19
C VAL A 20 -14.30 1.38 -5.78
N ARG A 21 -15.42 0.74 -5.44
CA ARG A 21 -16.55 1.37 -4.75
C ARG A 21 -16.30 1.30 -3.25
N THR A 22 -16.12 2.45 -2.60
CA THR A 22 -15.74 2.50 -1.18
C THR A 22 -16.84 2.01 -0.24
N GLU A 23 -18.10 2.07 -0.67
CA GLU A 23 -19.27 1.57 0.04
C GLU A 23 -19.27 0.04 0.19
N ASP A 24 -18.65 -0.69 -0.75
CA ASP A 24 -18.52 -2.15 -0.72
C ASP A 24 -17.17 -2.61 -0.16
N TRP A 25 -16.24 -1.68 0.07
CA TRP A 25 -14.88 -2.00 0.45
C TRP A 25 -14.80 -2.46 1.90
N SER A 26 -13.96 -3.47 2.16
CA SER A 26 -13.59 -3.84 3.52
C SER A 26 -12.19 -4.40 3.60
N PHE A 27 -11.54 -4.18 4.75
CA PHE A 27 -10.28 -4.83 5.11
C PHE A 27 -10.53 -5.83 6.24
N THR A 28 -10.07 -7.08 6.08
CA THR A 28 -10.26 -8.12 7.10
C THR A 28 -8.90 -8.68 7.51
N LEU A 29 -8.55 -8.52 8.77
CA LEU A 29 -7.42 -9.21 9.39
C LEU A 29 -7.86 -10.61 9.83
N LYS A 30 -7.10 -11.64 9.47
CA LYS A 30 -7.38 -13.03 9.83
C LYS A 30 -6.18 -13.69 10.51
N HIS A 31 -6.46 -14.64 11.40
CA HIS A 31 -5.50 -15.60 11.89
C HIS A 31 -5.84 -16.97 11.29
N GLY A 32 -5.11 -17.38 10.26
CA GLY A 32 -5.51 -18.50 9.40
C GLY A 32 -6.90 -18.23 8.78
N PRO A 33 -7.86 -19.17 8.86
CA PRO A 33 -9.20 -18.95 8.33
C PRO A 33 -10.07 -18.02 9.20
N ARG A 34 -9.68 -17.80 10.47
CA ARG A 34 -10.51 -17.09 11.46
C ARG A 34 -10.39 -15.57 11.31
N PRO A 35 -11.50 -14.83 11.08
CA PRO A 35 -11.49 -13.36 11.15
C PRO A 35 -11.16 -12.88 12.56
N VAL A 36 -10.26 -11.91 12.64
CA VAL A 36 -9.86 -11.23 13.89
C VAL A 36 -10.52 -9.86 13.97
N LYS A 37 -10.51 -9.12 12.86
CA LYS A 37 -11.15 -7.82 12.75
C LYS A 37 -11.51 -7.51 11.31
N LYS A 38 -12.59 -6.76 11.12
CA LYS A 38 -13.02 -6.24 9.82
C LYS A 38 -13.29 -4.74 9.97
N TRP A 39 -12.90 -3.97 8.97
CA TRP A 39 -13.18 -2.54 8.88
C TRP A 39 -13.88 -2.24 7.56
N THR A 40 -14.85 -1.34 7.59
CA THR A 40 -15.32 -0.60 6.42
C THR A 40 -14.27 0.44 6.00
N TRP A 41 -14.47 1.06 4.84
CA TRP A 41 -13.60 2.13 4.37
C TRP A 41 -13.49 3.28 5.39
N ALA A 42 -14.63 3.75 5.92
CA ALA A 42 -14.66 4.84 6.88
C ALA A 42 -13.95 4.48 8.20
N GLU A 43 -14.20 3.28 8.72
CA GLU A 43 -13.58 2.82 9.97
C GLU A 43 -12.06 2.64 9.83
N PHE A 44 -11.57 2.16 8.69
CA PHE A 44 -10.14 1.98 8.46
C PHE A 44 -9.41 3.34 8.39
N ASN A 45 -10.01 4.33 7.70
CA ASN A 45 -9.45 5.67 7.58
C ASN A 45 -9.54 6.50 8.88
N ALA A 46 -10.34 6.07 9.85
CA ALA A 46 -10.40 6.68 11.18
C ALA A 46 -9.32 6.14 12.15
N LEU A 47 -8.56 5.11 11.76
CA LEU A 47 -7.48 4.57 12.59
C LEU A 47 -6.32 5.57 12.72
N PRO A 48 -5.54 5.53 13.82
CA PRO A 48 -4.37 6.37 13.98
C PRO A 48 -3.38 6.23 12.82
N LEU A 49 -3.06 7.34 12.19
CA LEU A 49 -2.12 7.40 11.07
C LEU A 49 -0.70 7.62 11.57
N SER A 50 0.22 6.83 11.05
CA SER A 50 1.66 6.95 11.25
C SER A 50 2.33 7.39 9.96
N ARG A 51 3.45 8.12 10.10
CA ARG A 51 4.28 8.59 8.98
C ARG A 51 5.66 7.92 9.04
N MET A 52 6.22 7.57 7.89
CA MET A 52 7.58 7.05 7.79
C MET A 52 8.21 7.42 6.45
N THR A 53 9.54 7.56 6.42
CA THR A 53 10.32 7.72 5.19
C THR A 53 11.10 6.43 4.94
N ARG A 54 10.85 5.78 3.81
CA ARG A 54 11.47 4.51 3.42
C ARG A 54 11.64 4.44 1.91
N ASP A 55 12.67 3.73 1.48
CA ASP A 55 12.94 3.49 0.07
C ASP A 55 12.05 2.38 -0.48
N ILE A 56 11.81 2.40 -1.78
CA ILE A 56 11.15 1.30 -2.51
C ILE A 56 12.07 0.81 -3.63
N HIS A 57 12.29 -0.51 -3.66
CA HIS A 57 13.15 -1.19 -4.63
C HIS A 57 12.32 -2.21 -5.41
N CYS A 58 12.32 -2.11 -6.73
CA CYS A 58 11.62 -3.05 -7.59
C CYS A 58 12.57 -4.08 -8.19
N VAL A 59 12.13 -5.33 -8.20
CA VAL A 59 12.86 -6.44 -8.85
C VAL A 59 13.04 -6.22 -10.35
N THR A 60 12.24 -5.36 -10.99
CA THR A 60 12.38 -4.95 -12.40
C THR A 60 13.38 -3.80 -12.58
N ALA A 61 14.36 -3.68 -11.68
CA ALA A 61 15.57 -2.86 -11.80
C ALA A 61 15.44 -1.34 -11.55
N TRP A 62 14.49 -0.86 -10.75
CA TRP A 62 14.44 0.55 -10.33
C TRP A 62 14.31 0.73 -8.81
N THR A 63 14.86 1.84 -8.30
CA THR A 63 14.80 2.23 -6.88
C THR A 63 14.38 3.69 -6.74
N LYS A 64 13.45 3.98 -5.82
CA LYS A 64 13.12 5.35 -5.40
C LYS A 64 13.50 5.54 -3.93
N PHE A 65 14.42 6.47 -3.69
CA PHE A 65 14.85 6.86 -2.35
C PHE A 65 13.90 7.86 -1.69
N ASP A 66 13.97 7.96 -0.36
CA ASP A 66 13.33 9.01 0.44
C ASP A 66 11.80 9.10 0.25
N THR A 67 11.15 7.97 -0.02
CA THR A 67 9.70 7.97 -0.25
C THR A 67 8.96 8.17 1.08
N SER A 68 8.13 9.20 1.12
CA SER A 68 7.27 9.49 2.27
C SER A 68 6.00 8.64 2.23
N TRP A 69 5.75 7.90 3.30
CA TRP A 69 4.60 7.02 3.47
C TRP A 69 3.73 7.49 4.64
N GLN A 70 2.41 7.30 4.50
CA GLN A 70 1.44 7.45 5.57
C GLN A 70 0.47 6.28 5.55
N GLY A 71 0.14 5.75 6.72
CA GLY A 71 -0.80 4.64 6.83
C GLY A 71 -1.03 4.21 8.27
N VAL A 72 -1.72 3.08 8.43
CA VAL A 72 -1.97 2.46 9.73
C VAL A 72 -0.82 1.48 10.04
N LEU A 73 -0.21 1.61 11.22
CA LEU A 73 0.80 0.70 11.75
C LEU A 73 0.19 -0.40 12.62
#